data_AF-A0A2D7FMB9-F1
#
_entry.id   AF-A0A2D7FMB9-F1
#
_cell.length_a   1.000
_cell.length_b   1.000
_cell.length_c   1.000
_cell.angle_alpha   90.00
_cell.angle_beta   90.00
_cell.angle_gamma   90.00
#
_symmetry.space_group_name_H-M   'P 1'
#
loop_
_entity.id
_entity.type
_entity.pdbx_description
1 polymer ?
#
loop_
_entity_poly.entity_id
_entity_poly.type
_entity_poly.pdbx_seq_one_letter_code
_entity_poly.pdbx_strand_id
1 'polypeptide(L)' 'FIDRENEIREQLMEGFLATCIQHEMDHLDGVLFVDHISSLKRGMIIRKLNKLKKQNAEEGG' A
#
# COMPACT_ATOMS: atom_id res chain seq x y z
N PHE A 1 -15.79 -12.34 3.51
CA PHE A 1 -16.10 -10.90 3.66
C PHE A 1 -17.61 -10.71 3.57
N ILE A 2 -18.12 -9.62 4.13
CA ILE A 2 -19.54 -9.27 4.00
C ILE A 2 -19.69 -8.46 2.72
N ASP A 3 -20.60 -8.87 1.83
CA ASP A 3 -20.89 -8.13 0.61
C ASP A 3 -21.84 -6.95 0.86
N ARG A 4 -22.25 -6.27 -0.22
CA ARG A 4 -23.14 -5.10 -0.13
C ARG A 4 -24.57 -5.44 0.27
N GLU A 5 -24.95 -6.72 0.20
CA GLU A 5 -26.26 -7.25 0.57
C GLU A 5 -26.25 -7.85 1.99
N ASN A 6 -25.15 -7.67 2.73
CA ASN A 6 -24.94 -8.19 4.07
C ASN A 6 -24.82 -9.73 4.16
N GLU A 7 -24.48 -10.37 3.04
CA GLU A 7 -24.26 -11.81 2.96
C GLU A 7 -22.78 -12.15 3.16
N ILE A 8 -22.51 -13.25 3.87
CA ILE A 8 -21.15 -13.74 4.07
C ILE A 8 -20.67 -14.42 2.78
N ARG A 9 -19.54 -13.96 2.26
CA ARG A 9 -18.86 -14.52 1.09
C ARG A 9 -17.51 -15.09 1.46
N GLU A 10 -17.17 -16.21 0.84
CA GLU A 10 -15.83 -16.80 0.84
C GLU A 10 -15.34 -16.88 -0.60
N GLN A 11 -14.08 -16.55 -0.83
CA GLN A 11 -13.50 -16.55 -2.16
C GLN A 11 -12.01 -16.89 -2.10
N LEU A 12 -11.59 -17.85 -2.92
CA LEU A 12 -10.18 -18.08 -3.20
C LEU A 12 -9.70 -17.05 -4.22
N MET A 13 -8.58 -16.41 -3.93
CA MET A 13 -7.99 -15.39 -4.80
C MET A 13 -6.53 -15.76 -5.07
N GLU A 14 -6.09 -15.52 -6.30
CA GLU A 14 -4.73 -15.84 -6.75
C GLU A 14 -4.14 -14.70 -7.59
N GLY A 15 -2.82 -14.76 -7.79
CA GLY A 15 -2.09 -13.82 -8.64
C GLY A 15 -2.29 -12.37 -8.20
N PHE A 16 -2.55 -11.50 -9.18
CA PHE A 16 -2.65 -10.06 -8.96
C PHE A 16 -3.80 -9.69 -8.00
N LEU A 17 -4.94 -10.36 -8.09
CA LEU A 17 -6.09 -10.08 -7.22
C LEU A 17 -5.76 -10.39 -5.75
N ALA A 18 -5.09 -11.52 -5.51
CA ALA A 18 -4.63 -11.86 -4.16
C ALA A 18 -3.65 -10.82 -3.60
N THR A 19 -2.75 -10.30 -4.42
CA THR A 19 -1.82 -9.24 -4.02
C THR A 19 -2.55 -7.96 -3.67
N CYS A 20 -3.51 -7.52 -4.50
CA CYS A 20 -4.31 -6.32 -4.22
C CYS A 20 -5.10 -6.47 -2.92
N ILE A 21 -5.77 -7.59 -2.71
CA ILE A 21 -6.58 -7.77 -1.50
C ILE A 21 -5.71 -7.84 -0.25
N GLN A 22 -4.55 -8.48 -0.29
CA GLN A 22 -3.59 -8.43 0.83
C GLN A 22 -3.11 -7.01 1.10
N HIS A 23 -2.82 -6.23 0.06
CA HIS A 23 -2.41 -4.83 0.19
C HIS A 23 -3.49 -3.96 0.85
N GLU A 24 -4.75 -4.10 0.46
CA GLU A 24 -5.84 -3.35 1.08
C GLU A 24 -6.09 -3.80 2.54
N MET A 25 -5.95 -5.09 2.84
CA MET A 25 -6.05 -5.58 4.22
C MET A 25 -4.93 -5.02 5.10
N ASP A 26 -3.68 -5.00 4.62
CA ASP A 26 -2.56 -4.35 5.32
C ASP A 26 -2.88 -2.88 5.65
N HIS A 27 -3.50 -2.16 4.71
CA HIS A 27 -3.91 -0.77 4.94
C HIS A 27 -4.96 -0.62 6.04
N LEU A 28 -5.89 -1.56 6.18
CA LEU A 28 -6.84 -1.58 7.29
C LEU A 28 -6.16 -1.80 8.65
N ASP A 29 -5.06 -2.56 8.65
CA ASP A 29 -4.22 -2.81 9.84
C ASP A 29 -3.15 -1.71 10.07
N GLY A 30 -3.14 -0.66 9.24
CA GLY A 30 -2.16 0.43 9.34
C GLY A 30 -0.76 0.06 8.84
N VAL A 31 -0.62 -1.05 8.13
CA VAL A 31 0.62 -1.54 7.52
C VAL A 31 0.74 -0.98 6.10
N LEU A 32 1.91 -0.46 5.76
CA LEU A 32 2.23 -0.04 4.39
C LEU A 32 3.16 -1.05 3.73
N PHE A 33 3.13 -1.13 2.40
CA PHE A 33 4.01 -2.06 1.66
C PHE A 33 5.50 -1.87 1.98
N VAL A 34 5.91 -0.66 2.36
CA VAL A 34 7.30 -0.33 2.72
C VAL A 34 7.75 -0.99 4.03
N ASP A 35 6.81 -1.39 4.88
CA ASP A 35 7.11 -2.04 6.16
C ASP A 35 7.49 -3.52 5.97
N HIS A 36 7.11 -4.11 4.84
CA HIS A 36 7.56 -5.44 4.40
C HIS A 36 8.95 -5.44 3.74
N ILE A 37 9.57 -4.27 3.58
CA ILE A 37 10.88 -4.11 2.94
C ILE A 37 11.96 -3.94 4.01
N SER A 38 13.17 -4.43 3.74
CA SER A 38 14.33 -4.21 4.62
C SER A 38 14.53 -2.72 4.95
N SER A 39 14.97 -2.46 6.18
CA SER A 39 15.15 -1.10 6.72
C SER A 39 16.02 -0.21 5.82
N LEU A 40 17.08 -0.77 5.23
CA LEU A 40 17.97 -0.06 4.30
C LEU A 40 17.22 0.43 3.05
N LYS A 41 16.42 -0.45 2.41
CA LYS A 41 15.69 -0.13 1.19
C LYS A 41 14.49 0.78 1.47
N ARG A 42 13.80 0.59 2.60
CA ARG A 42 12.78 1.53 3.12
C ARG A 42 13.36 2.94 3.27
N GLY A 43 14.53 3.07 3.88
CA GLY A 43 15.23 4.35 4.02
C GLY A 43 15.57 5.02 2.68
N MET A 44 16.00 4.24 1.68
CA MET A 44 16.25 4.76 0.32
C MET A 44 14.98 5.30 -0.34
N ILE A 45 13.86 4.57 -0.23
CA ILE A 45 12.57 4.97 -0.80
C ILE A 45 12.08 6.27 -0.16
N ILE A 46 12.08 6.36 1.18
CA ILE A 46 11.62 7.56 1.90
C ILE A 46 12.44 8.80 1.51
N ARG A 47 13.77 8.68 1.42
CA ARG A 47 14.62 9.79 0.97
C ARG A 47 14.27 10.26 -0.44
N LYS A 48 14.03 9.33 -1.37
CA LYS A 48 13.62 9.66 -2.75
C LYS A 48 12.26 10.36 -2.76
N LEU A 49 11.29 9.88 -2.00
CA LEU A 49 9.96 10.49 -1.88
C LEU A 49 10.02 11.90 -1.31
N ASN A 50 10.82 12.14 -0.26
CA ASN A 50 10.99 13.48 0.30
C ASN A 50 11.63 14.45 -0.69
N LYS A 51 12.61 13.99 -1.49
CA LYS A 51 13.20 14.80 -2.56
C LYS A 51 12.16 15.17 -3.62
N LEU A 52 11.35 14.22 -4.07
CA LEU A 52 10.29 14.45 -5.05
C LEU A 52 9.22 15.42 -4.52
N LYS A 53 8.80 15.26 -3.26
CA LYS A 53 7.88 16.20 -2.62
C LYS A 53 8.41 17.63 -2.59
N LYS A 54 9.71 17.81 -2.32
CA LYS A 54 10.36 19.12 -2.35
C LYS A 54 10.38 19.72 -3.76
N GLN A 55 10.77 18.94 -4.76
CA GLN A 55 10.81 19.39 -6.17
C GLN A 55 9.43 19.80 -6.67
N ASN A 56 8.40 18.99 -6.41
CA ASN A 56 7.03 19.32 -6.80
C ASN A 56 6.49 20.60 -6.12
N ALA A 57 6.97 20.91 -4.91
CA ALA A 57 6.61 22.15 -4.21
C ALA A 57 7.35 23.38 -4.78
N GLU A 58 8.54 23.19 -5.36
CA GLU A 58 9.35 24.25 -5.99
C GLU A 58 8.90 24.54 -7.43
N GLU A 59 8.33 23.57 -8.14
CA GLU A 59 7.80 23.72 -9.51
C GLU A 59 6.36 24.25 -9.57
N GLY A 60 5.64 24.26 -8.44
CA GLY A 60 4.25 24.68 -8.33
C GLY A 60 4.04 26.12 -7.81
N GLY A 61 5.09 26.93 -7.74
CA GLY A 61 5.04 28.37 -7.40
C GLY A 61 5.64 29.22 -8.49
#